data_AF-A0A1I5PA62-F1
#
_entry.id   AF-A0A1I5PA62-F1
#
_cell.length_a   1.000
_cell.length_b   1.000
_cell.length_c   1.000
_cell.angle_alpha   90.00
_cell.angle_beta   90.00
_cell.angle_gamma   90.00
#
_symmetry.space_group_name_H-M   'P 1'
#
loop_
_entity.id
_entity.type
_entity.pdbx_description
1 polymer ?
#
loop_
_entity_poly.entity_id
_entity_poly.type
_entity_poly.pdbx_seq_one_letter_code
_entity_poly.pdbx_strand_id
1 'polypeptide(L)'
;MVEFAIALPLLLLLLLAIAEFGRMLYHYNNLLQANRDAVRYLAGKAWNSNLGQVEIGPVLEARTKNLAVYGAPAPRPGNEVVPGLTTVDVQVSTVGTEHVQVRISYMFRPVIGEGLPALLGDAIPLSFPLVATTVMRGL
;
A
#
# COMPACT_ATOMS: atom_id res chain seq x y z
N MET A 1 31.90 -31.61 -7.85
CA MET A 1 30.49 -31.99 -7.51
C MET A 1 30.09 -31.44 -6.14
N VAL A 2 31.00 -31.42 -5.16
CA VAL A 2 30.78 -30.85 -3.82
C VAL A 2 30.65 -29.32 -3.84
N GLU A 3 31.35 -28.65 -4.75
CA GLU A 3 31.36 -27.20 -4.91
C GLU A 3 29.97 -26.66 -5.26
N PHE A 4 29.26 -27.33 -6.17
CA PHE A 4 27.89 -26.97 -6.53
C PHE A 4 26.91 -27.23 -5.38
N ALA A 5 27.10 -28.32 -4.63
CA ALA A 5 26.26 -28.64 -3.48
C ALA A 5 26.37 -27.59 -2.36
N ILE A 6 27.55 -26.97 -2.19
CA ILE A 6 27.77 -25.90 -1.22
C ILE A 6 27.29 -24.53 -1.75
N ALA A 7 27.47 -24.25 -3.04
CA ALA A 7 27.05 -22.98 -3.64
C ALA A 7 25.52 -22.87 -3.82
N LEU A 8 24.84 -23.99 -4.08
CA LEU A 8 23.41 -24.00 -4.41
C LEU A 8 22.50 -23.37 -3.33
N PRO A 9 22.64 -23.67 -2.02
CA PRO A 9 21.85 -23.01 -0.99
C PRO A 9 22.00 -21.48 -0.98
N LEU A 10 23.22 -20.99 -1.19
CA LEU A 10 23.50 -19.55 -1.24
C LEU A 10 22.86 -18.90 -2.48
N LEU A 11 22.97 -19.55 -3.64
CA LEU A 11 22.36 -19.08 -4.88
C LEU A 11 20.82 -19.06 -4.79
N LEU A 12 20.21 -20.07 -4.17
CA LEU A 12 18.77 -20.12 -3.95
C LEU A 12 18.30 -19.00 -3.02
N LEU A 13 19.03 -18.77 -1.91
CA LEU A 13 18.73 -17.66 -1.00
C LEU A 13 18.77 -16.32 -1.74
N LEU A 14 19.81 -16.09 -2.56
CA LEU A 14 19.95 -14.85 -3.32
C LEU A 14 18.84 -14.69 -4.37
N LEU A 15 18.52 -15.75 -5.11
CA LEU A 15 17.43 -15.75 -6.09
C LEU A 15 16.09 -15.39 -5.45
N LEU A 16 15.80 -16.02 -4.32
CA LEU A 16 14.58 -15.83 -3.56
C LEU A 16 14.50 -14.43 -2.95
N ALA A 17 15.62 -13.88 -2.46
CA ALA A 17 15.68 -12.50 -1.97
C ALA A 17 15.39 -11.48 -3.10
N ILE A 18 15.96 -11.69 -4.29
CA ILE A 18 15.68 -10.85 -5.47
C ILE A 18 14.21 -10.96 -5.88
N ALA A 19 13.64 -12.17 -5.85
CA ALA A 19 12.23 -12.39 -6.17
C ALA A 19 11.29 -11.66 -5.20
N GLU A 20 11.54 -11.74 -3.89
CA GLU A 20 10.75 -11.02 -2.89
C GLU A 20 10.88 -9.50 -3.01
N PHE A 21 12.10 -9.00 -3.27
CA PHE A 21 12.31 -7.58 -3.52
C PHE A 21 11.54 -7.11 -4.77
N GLY A 22 11.55 -7.89 -5.84
CA GLY A 22 10.75 -7.63 -7.04
C GLY A 22 9.25 -7.58 -6.75
N ARG A 23 8.73 -8.53 -5.96
CA ARG A 23 7.32 -8.55 -5.54
C ARG A 23 6.97 -7.36 -4.65
N MET A 24 7.87 -6.95 -3.76
CA MET A 24 7.70 -5.75 -2.93
C MET A 24 7.57 -4.49 -3.79
N LEU A 25 8.45 -4.31 -4.78
CA LEU A 25 8.37 -3.19 -5.73
C LEU A 25 7.07 -3.22 -6.55
N TYR A 26 6.64 -4.40 -6.98
CA TYR A 26 5.36 -4.58 -7.68
C TYR A 26 4.18 -4.12 -6.81
N HIS A 27 4.12 -4.57 -5.54
CA HIS A 27 3.09 -4.11 -4.60
C HIS A 27 3.16 -2.60 -4.36
N TYR A 28 4.34 -2.04 -4.16
CA TYR A 28 4.50 -0.59 -3.96
C TYR A 28 3.97 0.22 -5.14
N ASN A 29 4.24 -0.20 -6.38
CA ASN A 29 3.71 0.47 -7.57
C ASN A 29 2.19 0.38 -7.67
N ASN A 30 1.59 -0.79 -7.38
CA ASN A 30 0.14 -0.94 -7.33
C ASN A 30 -0.49 -0.01 -6.28
N LEU A 31 0.13 0.08 -5.08
CA LEU A 31 -0.33 0.98 -4.01
C LEU A 31 -0.22 2.45 -4.43
N LEU A 32 0.86 2.85 -5.11
CA LEU A 32 1.01 4.22 -5.62
C LEU A 32 -0.06 4.57 -6.66
N GLN A 33 -0.35 3.65 -7.58
CA GLN A 33 -1.39 3.86 -8.59
C GLN A 33 -2.77 3.97 -7.93
N ALA A 34 -3.13 3.01 -7.08
CA ALA A 34 -4.41 3.00 -6.37
C ALA A 34 -4.58 4.24 -5.47
N ASN A 35 -3.50 4.68 -4.81
CA ASN A 35 -3.50 5.90 -4.01
C ASN A 35 -3.82 7.13 -4.86
N ARG A 36 -3.17 7.28 -6.03
CA ARG A 36 -3.42 8.41 -6.93
C ARG A 36 -4.85 8.42 -7.47
N ASP A 37 -5.38 7.26 -7.85
CA ASP A 37 -6.75 7.13 -8.32
C ASP A 37 -7.76 7.49 -7.23
N ALA A 38 -7.51 7.03 -5.99
CA ALA A 38 -8.32 7.37 -4.83
C ALA A 38 -8.30 8.87 -4.50
N VAL A 39 -7.10 9.49 -4.47
CA VAL A 39 -6.99 10.94 -4.24
C VAL A 39 -7.68 11.73 -5.34
N ARG A 40 -7.54 11.32 -6.61
CA ARG A 40 -8.19 12.02 -7.73
C ARG A 40 -9.71 11.97 -7.62
N TYR A 41 -10.27 10.83 -7.25
CA TYR A 41 -11.70 10.69 -6.99
C TYR A 41 -12.16 11.57 -5.83
N LEU A 42 -11.42 11.56 -4.73
CA LEU A 42 -11.70 12.38 -3.55
C LEU A 42 -11.65 13.87 -3.90
N ALA A 43 -10.59 14.31 -4.57
CA ALA A 43 -10.39 15.69 -4.97
C ALA A 43 -11.54 16.22 -5.82
N GLY A 44 -12.04 15.44 -6.78
CA GLY A 44 -13.17 15.84 -7.62
C GLY A 44 -14.56 15.71 -6.97
N LYS A 45 -14.64 15.37 -5.68
CA LYS A 45 -15.90 15.21 -4.93
C LYS A 45 -15.92 15.91 -3.58
N ALA A 46 -14.78 16.32 -3.06
CA ALA A 46 -14.66 16.87 -1.72
C ALA A 46 -14.86 18.40 -1.67
N TRP A 47 -14.87 19.11 -2.79
CA TRP A 47 -15.09 20.56 -2.78
C TRP A 47 -16.55 20.90 -2.43
N ASN A 48 -16.76 21.66 -1.35
CA ASN A 48 -18.05 22.20 -1.00
C ASN A 48 -18.13 23.68 -1.40
N SER A 49 -18.89 23.99 -2.45
CA SER A 49 -19.05 25.35 -2.96
C SER A 49 -19.75 26.30 -1.98
N ASN A 50 -20.56 25.78 -1.07
CA ASN A 50 -21.30 26.60 -0.09
C ASN A 50 -20.39 27.03 1.07
N LEU A 51 -19.45 26.16 1.47
CA LEU A 51 -18.48 26.42 2.53
C LEU A 51 -17.17 27.04 2.02
N GLY A 52 -16.90 26.96 0.72
CA GLY A 52 -15.66 27.44 0.11
C GLY A 52 -14.42 26.65 0.53
N GLN A 53 -14.60 25.38 0.90
CA GLN A 53 -13.53 24.52 1.40
C GLN A 53 -13.81 23.05 1.10
N VAL A 54 -12.78 22.24 1.26
CA VAL A 54 -12.84 20.78 1.19
C VAL A 54 -13.57 20.23 2.41
N GLU A 55 -14.54 19.37 2.18
CA GLU A 55 -15.29 18.63 3.18
C GLU A 55 -15.34 17.14 2.83
N ILE A 56 -15.01 16.29 3.80
CA ILE A 56 -14.98 14.84 3.63
C ILE A 56 -16.07 14.22 4.51
N GLY A 57 -17.22 13.92 3.90
CA GLY A 57 -18.30 13.20 4.56
C GLY A 57 -18.03 11.68 4.64
N PRO A 58 -18.72 10.95 5.54
CA PRO A 58 -18.48 9.52 5.78
C PRO A 58 -18.69 8.64 4.54
N VAL A 59 -19.66 8.99 3.69
CA VAL A 59 -19.91 8.26 2.43
C VAL A 59 -18.76 8.45 1.43
N LEU A 60 -18.24 9.68 1.31
CA LEU A 60 -17.14 9.99 0.41
C LEU A 60 -15.83 9.34 0.90
N GLU A 61 -15.60 9.37 2.22
CA GLU A 61 -14.49 8.68 2.85
C GLU A 61 -14.54 7.18 2.56
N ALA A 62 -15.68 6.52 2.83
CA ALA A 62 -15.85 5.09 2.59
C ALA A 62 -15.63 4.71 1.11
N ARG A 63 -16.16 5.50 0.17
CA ARG A 63 -15.95 5.25 -1.27
C ARG A 63 -14.49 5.46 -1.69
N THR A 64 -13.82 6.47 -1.14
CA THR A 64 -12.39 6.72 -1.38
C THR A 64 -11.54 5.56 -0.85
N LYS A 65 -11.83 5.07 0.36
CA LYS A 65 -11.15 3.90 0.92
C LYS A 65 -11.38 2.65 0.08
N ASN A 66 -12.61 2.40 -0.37
CA ASN A 66 -12.89 1.27 -1.26
C ASN A 66 -12.14 1.41 -2.59
N LEU A 67 -12.05 2.62 -3.15
CA LEU A 67 -11.31 2.86 -4.39
C LEU A 67 -9.81 2.61 -4.20
N ALA A 68 -9.23 3.03 -3.08
CA ALA A 68 -7.83 2.76 -2.75
C ALA A 68 -7.51 1.26 -2.57
N VAL A 69 -8.47 0.47 -2.09
CA VAL A 69 -8.28 -0.97 -1.83
C VAL A 69 -8.62 -1.84 -3.04
N TYR A 70 -9.71 -1.53 -3.75
CA TYR A 70 -10.30 -2.40 -4.77
C TYR A 70 -10.25 -1.83 -6.19
N GLY A 71 -9.75 -0.60 -6.37
CA GLY A 71 -9.80 0.10 -7.66
C GLY A 71 -11.22 0.51 -8.11
N ALA A 72 -12.22 0.42 -7.23
CA ALA A 72 -13.59 0.85 -7.49
C ALA A 72 -14.24 1.46 -6.23
N PRO A 73 -15.18 2.40 -6.35
CA PRO A 73 -15.84 3.05 -5.20
C PRO A 73 -16.91 2.16 -4.52
N ALA A 74 -16.71 0.84 -4.54
CA ALA A 74 -17.57 -0.16 -3.94
C ALA A 74 -16.70 -1.32 -3.41
N PRO A 75 -17.10 -1.96 -2.30
CA PRO A 75 -16.33 -3.07 -1.74
C PRO A 75 -16.32 -4.27 -2.71
N ARG A 76 -15.14 -4.86 -2.91
CA ARG A 76 -14.96 -6.08 -3.72
C ARG A 76 -14.00 -7.06 -3.02
N PRO A 77 -14.41 -7.67 -1.89
CA PRO A 77 -13.56 -8.57 -1.13
C PRO A 77 -12.95 -9.66 -2.01
N GLY A 78 -11.66 -9.94 -1.83
CA GLY A 78 -10.88 -10.87 -2.65
C GLY A 78 -10.32 -10.29 -3.96
N ASN A 79 -10.66 -9.04 -4.29
CA ASN A 79 -10.11 -8.31 -5.44
C ASN A 79 -9.36 -7.04 -5.00
N GLU A 80 -8.58 -7.16 -3.92
CA GLU A 80 -7.73 -6.07 -3.45
C GLU A 80 -6.55 -5.83 -4.44
N VAL A 81 -6.12 -4.57 -4.58
CA VAL A 81 -4.97 -4.20 -5.44
C VAL A 81 -3.66 -4.84 -4.99
N VAL A 82 -3.57 -5.17 -3.70
CA VAL A 82 -2.52 -5.97 -3.09
C VAL A 82 -3.19 -6.92 -2.08
N PRO A 83 -2.83 -8.22 -2.07
CA PRO A 83 -3.44 -9.18 -1.16
C PRO A 83 -3.34 -8.76 0.31
N GLY A 84 -4.46 -8.83 1.03
CA GLY A 84 -4.53 -8.50 2.45
C GLY A 84 -4.56 -7.00 2.77
N LEU A 85 -4.60 -6.12 1.75
CA LEU A 85 -4.87 -4.70 1.95
C LEU A 85 -6.33 -4.48 2.36
N THR A 86 -6.56 -3.67 3.37
CA THR A 86 -7.91 -3.38 3.89
C THR A 86 -8.18 -1.88 3.94
N THR A 87 -9.43 -1.49 4.16
CA THR A 87 -9.80 -0.08 4.31
C THR A 87 -9.25 0.54 5.61
N VAL A 88 -8.80 -0.27 6.56
CA VAL A 88 -8.11 0.18 7.79
C VAL A 88 -6.72 0.73 7.48
N ASP A 89 -6.08 0.21 6.44
CA ASP A 89 -4.75 0.63 5.99
C ASP A 89 -4.79 1.97 5.24
N VAL A 90 -5.98 2.52 4.99
CA VAL A 90 -6.21 3.75 4.23
C VAL A 90 -6.70 4.87 5.13
N GLN A 91 -5.92 5.95 5.18
CA GLN A 91 -6.25 7.18 5.86
C GLN A 91 -6.62 8.25 4.82
N VAL A 92 -7.72 8.94 5.06
CA VAL A 92 -8.23 10.03 4.22
C VAL A 92 -8.34 11.26 5.09
N SER A 93 -7.76 12.37 4.66
CA SER A 93 -7.75 13.62 5.44
C SER A 93 -7.74 14.85 4.54
N THR A 94 -8.06 16.00 5.12
CA THR A 94 -7.82 17.31 4.50
C THR A 94 -6.43 17.81 4.85
N VAL A 95 -5.87 18.68 4.01
CA VAL A 95 -4.63 19.41 4.24
C VAL A 95 -4.93 20.89 4.02
N GLY A 96 -5.13 21.63 5.10
CA GLY A 96 -5.69 22.98 5.03
C GLY A 96 -7.14 22.98 4.50
N THR A 97 -7.53 24.04 3.81
CA THR A 97 -8.91 24.25 3.32
C THR A 97 -9.13 23.76 1.90
N GLU A 98 -8.08 23.67 1.08
CA GLU A 98 -8.21 23.39 -0.36
C GLU A 98 -7.67 22.04 -0.79
N HIS A 99 -6.97 21.30 0.05
CA HIS A 99 -6.32 20.06 -0.36
C HIS A 99 -6.86 18.84 0.39
N VAL A 100 -6.86 17.72 -0.33
CA VAL A 100 -7.16 16.39 0.19
C VAL A 100 -5.91 15.52 0.15
N GLN A 101 -5.82 14.60 1.09
CA GLN A 101 -4.74 13.63 1.18
C GLN A 101 -5.34 12.23 1.35
N VAL A 102 -4.77 11.27 0.64
CA VAL A 102 -4.95 9.84 0.95
C VAL A 102 -3.59 9.25 1.23
N ARG A 103 -3.50 8.51 2.32
CA ARG A 103 -2.31 7.76 2.74
C ARG A 103 -2.68 6.29 2.87
N ILE A 104 -1.97 5.42 2.18
CA ILE A 104 -2.07 3.97 2.31
C ILE A 104 -0.82 3.48 3.04
N SER A 105 -0.99 2.69 4.09
CA SER A 105 0.09 2.11 4.90
C SER A 105 -0.08 0.60 4.95
N TYR A 106 0.65 -0.12 4.09
CA TYR A 106 0.55 -1.57 3.96
C TYR A 106 1.79 -2.26 4.55
N MET A 107 1.58 -3.27 5.40
CA MET A 107 2.68 -4.12 5.87
C MET A 107 2.96 -5.21 4.86
N PHE A 108 4.11 -5.14 4.19
CA PHE A 108 4.55 -6.20 3.30
C PHE A 108 4.77 -7.49 4.07
N ARG A 109 4.13 -8.58 3.62
CA ARG A 109 4.27 -9.93 4.18
C ARG A 109 5.06 -10.80 3.21
N PRO A 110 6.31 -11.18 3.52
CA PRO A 110 7.09 -12.10 2.70
C PRO A 110 6.42 -13.47 2.60
N VAL A 111 6.60 -14.16 1.47
CA VAL A 111 6.10 -15.53 1.29
C VAL A 111 7.11 -16.55 1.83
N ILE A 112 8.38 -16.18 1.82
CA ILE A 112 9.54 -17.03 2.12
C ILE A 112 9.79 -17.25 3.62
N GLY A 113 9.05 -16.57 4.49
CA GLY A 113 9.22 -16.57 5.94
C GLY A 113 9.12 -15.17 6.55
N GLU A 114 8.71 -15.11 7.82
CA GLU A 114 8.49 -13.84 8.54
C GLU A 114 9.80 -13.13 8.94
N GLY A 115 10.92 -13.84 8.95
CA GLY A 115 12.21 -13.30 9.36
C GLY A 115 13.38 -14.21 9.04
N LEU A 116 14.59 -13.63 9.04
CA LEU A 116 15.82 -14.41 9.07
C LEU A 116 16.11 -14.83 10.52
N PRO A 117 16.33 -16.13 10.79
CA PRO A 117 16.74 -16.57 12.11
C PRO A 117 18.08 -15.91 12.47
N ALA A 118 18.14 -15.29 13.64
CA ALA A 118 19.38 -14.70 14.11
C ALA A 118 20.35 -15.80 14.59
N LEU A 119 21.61 -15.69 14.20
CA LEU A 119 22.70 -16.51 14.74
C LEU A 119 23.00 -16.14 16.21
N LEU A 120 22.77 -14.86 16.57
CA LEU A 120 22.84 -14.32 17.93
C LEU A 120 21.78 -13.21 18.07
N GLY A 121 20.96 -13.23 19.12
CA GLY A 121 19.93 -12.22 19.38
C GLY A 121 18.58 -12.50 18.71
N ASP A 122 17.83 -11.44 18.42
CA ASP A 122 16.47 -11.54 17.87
C ASP A 122 16.45 -11.70 16.36
N ALA A 123 15.47 -12.45 15.85
CA ALA A 123 15.26 -12.65 14.42
C ALA A 123 15.05 -11.32 13.69
N ILE A 124 15.61 -11.21 12.47
CA ILE A 124 15.47 -10.01 11.65
C ILE A 124 14.13 -10.12 10.90
N PRO A 125 13.14 -9.24 11.17
CA PRO A 125 11.87 -9.30 10.46
C PRO A 125 12.08 -8.94 8.99
N LEU A 126 11.38 -9.67 8.12
CA LEU A 126 11.38 -9.40 6.68
C LEU A 126 10.14 -8.60 6.24
N SER A 127 9.27 -8.25 7.18
CA SER A 127 8.13 -7.36 6.96
C SER A 127 8.56 -5.90 6.95
N PHE A 128 8.12 -5.13 5.96
CA PHE A 128 8.43 -3.70 5.84
C PHE A 128 7.18 -2.87 5.54
N PRO A 129 7.03 -1.68 6.14
CA PRO A 129 5.97 -0.74 5.77
C PRO A 129 6.16 -0.20 4.35
N LEU A 130 5.14 -0.36 3.52
CA LEU A 130 5.00 0.33 2.25
C LEU A 130 3.97 1.46 2.41
N VAL A 131 4.44 2.70 2.28
CA VAL A 131 3.60 3.90 2.48
C VAL A 131 3.47 4.66 1.17
N ALA A 132 2.24 4.79 0.67
CA ALA A 132 1.90 5.62 -0.47
C ALA A 132 1.06 6.81 -0.02
N THR A 133 1.53 8.03 -0.26
CA THR A 133 0.81 9.27 0.11
C THR A 133 0.75 10.19 -1.09
N THR A 134 -0.43 10.71 -1.40
CA THR A 134 -0.62 11.74 -2.41
C THR A 134 -1.53 12.83 -1.85
N VAL A 135 -1.22 14.07 -2.19
CA VAL A 135 -2.03 15.27 -1.89
C VAL A 135 -2.48 15.88 -3.21
N MET A 136 -3.75 16.27 -3.31
CA MET A 136 -4.28 17.02 -4.45
C MET A 136 -5.19 18.14 -3.99
N ARG A 137 -5.33 19.17 -4.84
CA ARG A 137 -6.30 20.24 -4.63
C ARG A 137 -7.72 19.72 -4.91
N GLY A 138 -8.66 20.03 -4.03
CA GLY A 138 -10.09 19.80 -4.25
C GLY A 138 -10.61 20.66 -5.40
N LEU A 139 -11.49 20.08 -6.22
CA LEU A 139 -12.07 20.71 -7.41
C LEU A 139 -13.59 20.65 -7.36
#